data_AF-A0A383AJ57-F1
#
_entry.id   AF-A0A383AJ57-F1
#
_cell.length_a   1.000
_cell.length_b   1.000
_cell.length_c   1.000
_cell.angle_alpha   90.00
_cell.angle_beta   90.00
_cell.angle_gamma   90.00
#
_symmetry.space_group_name_H-M   'P 1'
#
loop_
_entity.id
_entity.type
_entity.pdbx_description
1 polymer ?
#
loop_
_entity_poly.entity_id
_entity_poly.type
_entity_poly.pdbx_seq_one_letter_code
_entity_poly.pdbx_strand_id
1 'polypeptide(L)'
;ELFQKWISFINSTNPDGYTGYNIFGYDWKYMADRDKWSYLKNASRIYEIPSVMEHKELKSSAYGVNTFDILQIPGVFQVDLYTEIRRNHKLESYSLNNVALHFTKQQKDDMPYMELFKKLKGSAEDVWLCAKYCVQDTFLVIELIRQLKIIPNLIEMAKVTRVPIDWLITRGQQIKVFNQIAYSCNKKNFCVPIFSNDRVQQKYVGATVLNANIGAYMDQAVAGLDFASLYPSIMIAHKLCYSTFVSDDPE
;
A
#
# COMPACT_ATOMS: atom_id res chain seq x y z
N GLU A 1 17.00 -27.96 3.94
CA GLU A 1 18.18 -27.33 3.34
C GLU A 1 17.89 -26.00 2.62
N LEU A 2 17.14 -25.96 1.50
CA LEU A 2 16.92 -24.72 0.71
C LEU A 2 16.46 -23.53 1.57
N PHE A 3 15.36 -23.69 2.33
CA PHE A 3 14.84 -22.62 3.18
C PHE A 3 15.82 -22.19 4.28
N GLN A 4 16.56 -23.12 4.87
CA GLN A 4 17.59 -22.80 5.87
C GLN A 4 18.71 -21.95 5.27
N LYS A 5 19.17 -22.33 4.07
CA LYS A 5 20.18 -21.56 3.32
C LYS A 5 19.64 -20.19 2.91
N TRP A 6 18.38 -20.10 2.48
CA TRP A 6 17.74 -18.84 2.13
C TRP A 6 17.60 -17.90 3.33
N ILE A 7 17.17 -18.40 4.49
CA ILE A 7 17.13 -17.60 5.73
C ILE A 7 18.53 -17.19 6.19
N SER A 8 19.51 -18.09 6.09
CA SER A 8 20.91 -17.75 6.42
C SER A 8 21.44 -16.67 5.48
N PHE A 9 21.12 -16.75 4.19
CA PHE A 9 21.46 -15.73 3.19
C PHE A 9 20.82 -14.38 3.52
N ILE A 10 19.52 -14.37 3.83
CA ILE A 10 18.80 -13.17 4.27
C ILE A 10 19.45 -12.55 5.50
N ASN A 11 19.69 -13.35 6.55
CA ASN A 11 20.27 -12.87 7.80
C ASN A 11 21.69 -12.32 7.59
N SER A 12 22.47 -12.94 6.69
CA SER A 12 23.81 -12.45 6.33
C SER A 12 23.79 -11.17 5.48
N THR A 13 22.76 -11.00 4.64
CA THR A 13 22.58 -9.82 3.79
C THR A 13 22.02 -8.65 4.60
N ASN A 14 21.26 -8.95 5.67
CA ASN A 14 20.64 -7.99 6.58
C ASN A 14 19.82 -6.90 5.83
N PRO A 15 18.79 -7.26 5.04
CA PRO A 15 18.04 -6.29 4.23
C PRO A 15 17.25 -5.30 5.10
N ASP A 16 17.19 -4.04 4.68
CA ASP A 16 16.41 -3.00 5.36
C ASP A 16 14.91 -3.11 5.12
N GLY A 17 14.53 -3.69 3.97
CA GLY A 17 13.14 -3.96 3.67
C GLY A 17 12.95 -5.09 2.67
N TYR A 18 11.76 -5.70 2.68
CA TYR A 18 11.32 -6.65 1.67
C TYR A 18 10.35 -6.00 0.69
N THR A 19 10.46 -6.40 -0.56
CA THR A 19 9.51 -6.02 -1.59
C THR A 19 9.24 -7.19 -2.52
N GLY A 20 8.16 -7.10 -3.27
CA GLY A 20 7.69 -8.16 -4.16
C GLY A 20 6.33 -7.81 -4.73
N TYR A 21 5.72 -8.76 -5.43
CA TYR A 21 4.41 -8.60 -6.04
C TYR A 21 3.44 -9.63 -5.46
N ASN A 22 2.45 -9.17 -4.69
CA ASN A 22 1.46 -10.00 -3.99
C ASN A 22 2.04 -10.83 -2.82
N ILE A 23 3.09 -10.32 -2.17
CA ILE A 23 3.72 -10.98 -1.01
C ILE A 23 2.78 -11.11 0.19
N PHE A 24 1.89 -10.12 0.40
CA PHE A 24 0.93 -10.16 1.51
C PHE A 24 -0.27 -11.06 1.23
N GLY A 25 -0.50 -11.41 -0.03
CA GLY A 25 -1.60 -12.28 -0.46
C GLY A 25 -1.19 -13.73 -0.76
N TYR A 26 0.11 -14.00 -0.93
CA TYR A 26 0.59 -15.32 -1.34
C TYR A 26 1.85 -15.77 -0.62
N ASP A 27 3.01 -15.13 -0.86
CA ASP A 27 4.32 -15.69 -0.50
C ASP A 27 4.46 -16.01 0.99
N TRP A 28 4.14 -15.05 1.87
CA TRP A 28 4.28 -15.27 3.32
C TRP A 28 3.35 -16.35 3.85
N LYS A 29 2.09 -16.34 3.41
CA LYS A 29 1.11 -17.36 3.76
C LYS A 29 1.56 -18.74 3.29
N TYR A 30 2.00 -18.83 2.03
CA TYR A 30 2.46 -20.08 1.43
C TYR A 30 3.67 -20.66 2.19
N MET A 31 4.61 -19.81 2.61
CA MET A 31 5.73 -20.23 3.43
C MET A 31 5.30 -20.72 4.82
N ALA A 32 4.34 -20.02 5.46
CA ALA A 32 3.80 -20.42 6.75
C ALA A 32 3.08 -21.77 6.67
N ASP A 33 2.20 -21.97 5.67
CA ASP A 33 1.41 -23.19 5.46
C ASP A 33 2.29 -24.42 5.16
N ARG A 34 3.50 -24.21 4.63
CA ARG A 34 4.50 -25.27 4.38
C ARG A 34 5.31 -25.68 5.61
N ASP A 35 4.84 -25.30 6.80
CA ASP A 35 5.47 -25.50 8.11
C ASP A 35 6.94 -25.03 8.12
N LYS A 36 7.19 -23.90 7.46
CA LYS A 36 8.51 -23.23 7.47
C LYS A 36 8.58 -22.14 8.54
N TRP A 37 7.58 -22.10 9.40
CA TRP A 37 7.43 -21.13 10.47
C TRP A 37 8.64 -21.06 11.41
N SER A 38 9.20 -22.23 11.74
CA SER A 38 10.36 -22.34 12.63
C SER A 38 11.58 -21.56 12.14
N TYR A 39 11.74 -21.40 10.82
CA TYR A 39 12.86 -20.64 10.25
C TYR A 39 12.57 -19.14 10.16
N LEU A 40 11.30 -18.75 9.95
CA LEU A 40 10.90 -17.36 9.79
C LEU A 40 10.92 -16.57 11.11
N LYS A 41 10.73 -17.24 12.24
CA LYS A 41 10.86 -16.63 13.58
C LYS A 41 12.21 -15.94 13.77
N ASN A 42 13.27 -16.51 13.21
CA ASN A 42 14.65 -16.03 13.32
C ASN A 42 15.04 -15.01 12.24
N ALA A 43 14.07 -14.53 11.44
CA ALA A 43 14.30 -13.49 10.44
C ALA A 43 14.24 -12.07 11.04
N SER A 44 13.80 -11.93 12.30
CA SER A 44 13.78 -10.64 13.00
C SER A 44 15.18 -10.08 13.16
N ARG A 45 15.31 -8.77 12.94
CA ARG A 45 16.56 -8.03 13.20
C ARG A 45 16.72 -7.73 14.70
N ILE A 46 15.63 -7.79 15.46
CA ILE A 46 15.63 -7.56 16.91
C ILE A 46 15.68 -8.91 17.62
N TYR A 47 16.83 -9.21 18.24
CA TYR A 47 17.13 -10.53 18.81
C TYR A 47 16.05 -11.07 19.76
N GLU A 48 15.47 -10.21 20.60
CA GLU A 48 14.49 -10.59 21.61
C GLU A 48 13.04 -10.65 21.10
N ILE A 49 12.77 -10.15 19.89
CA ILE A 49 11.42 -10.05 19.34
C ILE A 49 11.34 -10.93 18.10
N PRO A 50 10.68 -12.11 18.15
CA PRO A 50 10.59 -12.99 17.00
C PRO A 50 9.68 -12.40 15.92
N SER A 51 9.85 -12.86 14.68
CA SER A 51 8.87 -12.57 13.61
C SER A 51 7.54 -13.26 13.90
N VAL A 52 6.42 -12.62 13.57
CA VAL A 52 5.05 -13.11 13.84
C VAL A 52 4.18 -12.98 12.60
N MET A 53 3.45 -14.03 12.19
CA MET A 53 2.41 -13.90 11.18
C MET A 53 1.21 -13.17 11.75
N GLU A 54 0.75 -12.12 11.07
CA GLU A 54 -0.38 -11.32 11.46
C GLU A 54 -1.38 -11.27 10.30
N HIS A 55 -2.62 -11.67 10.59
CA HIS A 55 -3.74 -11.50 9.68
C HIS A 55 -4.36 -10.11 9.88
N LYS A 56 -4.41 -9.29 8.84
CA LYS A 56 -5.03 -7.96 8.86
C LYS A 56 -6.18 -7.90 7.88
N GLU A 57 -7.33 -7.42 8.34
CA GLU A 57 -8.46 -7.08 7.48
C GLU A 57 -8.67 -5.55 7.49
N LEU A 58 -8.63 -4.93 6.31
CA LEU A 58 -8.91 -3.51 6.11
C LEU A 58 -10.20 -3.35 5.33
N LYS A 59 -11.18 -2.68 5.94
CA LYS A 59 -12.44 -2.31 5.28
C LYS A 59 -12.48 -0.80 5.09
N SER A 60 -12.71 -0.37 3.85
CA SER A 60 -12.98 1.03 3.55
C SER A 60 -13.88 1.17 2.33
N SER A 61 -14.66 2.24 2.27
CA SER A 61 -15.50 2.53 1.09
C SER A 61 -14.67 2.76 -0.17
N ALA A 62 -13.48 3.37 -0.04
CA ALA A 62 -12.60 3.69 -1.15
C ALA A 62 -11.82 2.48 -1.69
N TYR A 63 -11.37 1.59 -0.80
CA TYR A 63 -10.49 0.47 -1.16
C TYR A 63 -11.13 -0.92 -1.00
N GLY A 64 -12.41 -0.98 -0.64
CA GLY A 64 -13.12 -2.24 -0.39
C GLY A 64 -12.62 -2.98 0.86
N VAL A 65 -12.84 -4.30 0.86
CA VAL A 65 -12.31 -5.23 1.88
C VAL A 65 -11.02 -5.83 1.35
N ASN A 66 -9.91 -5.63 2.05
CA ASN A 66 -8.63 -6.25 1.75
C ASN A 66 -8.16 -7.05 2.95
N THR A 67 -7.75 -8.30 2.72
CA THR A 67 -7.14 -9.17 3.72
C THR A 67 -5.66 -9.33 3.40
N PHE A 68 -4.83 -9.31 4.42
CA PHE A 68 -3.38 -9.44 4.32
C PHE A 68 -2.89 -10.47 5.33
N ASP A 69 -2.05 -11.40 4.88
CA ASP A 69 -1.29 -12.30 5.73
C ASP A 69 0.16 -11.79 5.75
N ILE A 70 0.49 -10.96 6.74
CA ILE A 70 1.76 -10.26 6.81
C ILE A 70 2.67 -10.95 7.81
N LEU A 71 3.88 -11.31 7.38
CA LEU A 71 4.94 -11.70 8.30
C LEU A 71 5.52 -10.44 8.96
N GLN A 72 5.17 -10.11 10.20
CA GLN A 72 5.83 -9.02 10.92
C GLN A 72 7.28 -9.40 11.22
N ILE A 73 8.24 -8.63 10.68
CA ILE A 73 9.68 -8.81 10.89
C ILE A 73 10.21 -7.55 11.57
N PRO A 74 10.35 -7.54 12.90
CA PRO A 74 10.82 -6.37 13.62
C PRO A 74 12.16 -5.87 13.07
N GLY A 75 12.24 -4.55 12.82
CA GLY A 75 13.42 -3.88 12.28
C GLY A 75 13.58 -3.91 10.76
N VAL A 76 12.62 -4.48 10.02
CA VAL A 76 12.63 -4.57 8.56
C VAL A 76 11.28 -4.13 7.99
N PHE A 77 11.27 -3.13 7.10
CA PHE A 77 10.01 -2.65 6.49
C PHE A 77 9.57 -3.53 5.31
N GLN A 78 8.30 -3.45 4.91
CA GLN A 78 7.80 -4.23 3.77
C GLN A 78 6.94 -3.39 2.83
N VAL A 79 7.14 -3.60 1.53
CA VAL A 79 6.40 -2.92 0.45
C VAL A 79 5.93 -3.94 -0.57
N ASP A 80 4.64 -4.24 -0.56
CA ASP A 80 3.99 -5.07 -1.58
C ASP A 80 3.50 -4.20 -2.75
N LEU A 81 4.08 -4.40 -3.94
CA LEU A 81 3.73 -3.64 -5.13
C LEU A 81 2.30 -3.90 -5.61
N TYR A 82 1.76 -5.10 -5.40
CA TYR A 82 0.40 -5.39 -5.82
C TYR A 82 -0.59 -4.51 -5.05
N THR A 83 -0.38 -4.37 -3.74
CA THR A 83 -1.20 -3.53 -2.87
C THR A 83 -1.00 -2.05 -3.22
N GLU A 84 0.25 -1.61 -3.40
CA GLU A 84 0.57 -0.22 -3.74
C GLU A 84 -0.05 0.22 -5.07
N ILE A 85 0.02 -0.64 -6.10
CA ILE A 85 -0.49 -0.31 -7.44
C ILE A 85 -2.02 -0.29 -7.43
N ARG A 86 -2.69 -1.25 -6.76
CA ARG A 86 -4.15 -1.23 -6.62
C ARG A 86 -4.68 -0.01 -5.87
N ARG A 87 -3.89 0.55 -4.95
CA ARG A 87 -4.29 1.75 -4.19
C ARG A 87 -4.17 3.04 -5.00
N ASN A 88 -3.21 3.13 -5.91
CA ASN A 88 -2.88 4.39 -6.59
C ASN A 88 -3.25 4.43 -8.08
N HIS A 89 -3.48 3.28 -8.71
CA HIS A 89 -3.79 3.19 -10.14
C HIS A 89 -5.07 2.42 -10.38
N LYS A 90 -5.90 2.90 -11.33
CA LYS A 90 -7.08 2.20 -11.82
C LYS A 90 -6.73 1.52 -13.13
N LEU A 91 -6.43 0.22 -13.05
CA LEU A 91 -6.10 -0.62 -14.20
C LEU A 91 -7.18 -1.67 -14.42
N GLU A 92 -7.32 -2.16 -15.65
CA GLU A 92 -8.23 -3.26 -16.00
C GLU A 92 -7.81 -4.59 -15.37
N SER A 93 -6.50 -4.81 -15.25
CA SER A 93 -5.91 -6.00 -14.64
C SER A 93 -4.65 -5.66 -13.86
N TYR A 94 -4.48 -6.34 -12.73
CA TYR A 94 -3.36 -6.17 -11.81
C TYR A 94 -2.46 -7.43 -11.79
N SER A 95 -2.41 -8.19 -12.88
CA SER A 95 -1.36 -9.21 -13.02
C SER A 95 -0.01 -8.52 -13.22
N LEU A 96 1.08 -9.12 -12.71
CA LEU A 96 2.43 -8.55 -12.86
C LEU A 96 2.76 -8.29 -14.33
N ASN A 97 2.36 -9.18 -15.24
CA ASN A 97 2.58 -9.02 -16.68
C ASN A 97 1.87 -7.77 -17.23
N ASN A 98 0.60 -7.56 -16.90
CA ASN A 98 -0.15 -6.41 -17.43
C ASN A 98 0.34 -5.10 -16.85
N VAL A 99 0.71 -5.10 -15.57
CA VAL A 99 1.28 -3.92 -14.89
C VAL A 99 2.65 -3.57 -15.47
N ALA A 100 3.54 -4.56 -15.65
CA ALA A 100 4.84 -4.37 -16.29
C ALA A 100 4.67 -3.85 -17.72
N LEU A 101 3.79 -4.45 -18.52
CA LEU A 101 3.52 -3.99 -19.88
C LEU A 101 2.99 -2.55 -19.91
N HIS A 102 2.10 -2.21 -18.97
CA HIS A 102 1.51 -0.88 -18.91
C HIS A 102 2.58 0.19 -18.63
N PHE A 103 3.39 -0.01 -17.58
CA PHE A 103 4.38 0.96 -17.12
C PHE A 103 5.73 0.82 -17.81
N THR A 104 6.38 -0.34 -17.74
CA THR A 104 7.77 -0.55 -18.21
C THR A 104 7.86 -0.92 -19.69
N LYS A 105 6.73 -1.26 -20.34
CA LYS A 105 6.67 -1.83 -21.69
C LYS A 105 7.40 -3.16 -21.84
N GLN A 106 7.70 -3.83 -20.72
CA GLN A 106 8.29 -5.16 -20.68
C GLN A 106 7.19 -6.21 -20.48
N GLN A 107 7.44 -7.43 -20.95
CA GLN A 107 6.54 -8.56 -20.77
C GLN A 107 7.27 -9.72 -20.09
N LYS A 108 6.49 -10.55 -19.40
CA LYS A 108 6.96 -11.83 -18.90
C LYS A 108 7.04 -12.83 -20.05
N ASP A 109 7.99 -13.75 -19.97
CA ASP A 109 7.96 -14.96 -20.80
C ASP A 109 6.69 -15.75 -20.43
N ASP A 110 5.95 -16.24 -21.41
CA ASP A 110 4.73 -17.01 -21.14
C ASP A 110 5.12 -18.41 -20.63
N MET A 111 4.68 -18.72 -19.40
CA MET A 111 4.85 -20.04 -18.81
C MET A 111 3.64 -20.35 -17.92
N PRO A 112 2.74 -21.23 -18.39
CA PRO A 112 1.63 -21.70 -17.58
C PRO A 112 2.11 -22.37 -16.29
N TYR A 113 1.39 -22.14 -15.19
CA TYR A 113 1.74 -22.65 -13.86
C TYR A 113 1.94 -24.18 -13.81
N MET A 114 1.12 -24.94 -14.54
CA MET A 114 1.24 -26.40 -14.60
C MET A 114 2.51 -26.86 -15.34
N GLU A 115 3.01 -26.06 -16.27
CA GLU A 115 4.23 -26.35 -17.01
C GLU A 115 5.46 -26.16 -16.12
N LEU A 116 5.46 -25.13 -15.26
CA LEU A 116 6.52 -24.86 -14.29
C LEU A 116 6.81 -26.10 -13.43
N PHE A 117 5.79 -26.76 -12.87
CA PHE A 117 5.99 -27.96 -12.05
C PHE A 117 6.45 -29.19 -12.83
N LYS A 118 6.06 -29.31 -14.10
CA LYS A 118 6.54 -30.40 -14.97
C LYS A 118 8.03 -30.20 -15.25
N LYS A 119 8.41 -28.98 -15.65
CA LYS A 119 9.80 -28.59 -15.95
C LYS A 119 10.72 -28.68 -14.75
N LEU A 120 10.23 -28.37 -13.55
CA LEU A 120 10.99 -28.55 -12.31
C LEU A 120 11.44 -30.01 -12.03
N LYS A 121 10.76 -31.00 -12.62
CA LYS A 121 11.12 -32.43 -12.52
C LYS A 121 11.83 -32.95 -13.79
N GLY A 122 12.07 -32.07 -14.74
CA GLY A 122 12.64 -32.37 -16.06
C GLY A 122 14.16 -32.32 -16.07
N SER A 123 14.71 -31.89 -17.21
CA SER A 123 16.17 -31.78 -17.41
C SER A 123 16.78 -30.57 -16.68
N ALA A 124 18.11 -30.49 -16.66
CA ALA A 124 18.81 -29.30 -16.17
C ALA A 124 18.40 -28.03 -16.95
N GLU A 125 18.09 -28.16 -18.24
CA GLU A 125 17.63 -27.06 -19.09
C GLU A 125 16.21 -26.60 -18.71
N ASP A 126 15.32 -27.53 -18.38
CA ASP A 126 13.98 -27.22 -17.89
C ASP A 126 14.02 -26.49 -16.54
N VAL A 127 14.87 -26.96 -15.62
CA VAL A 127 15.07 -26.29 -14.32
C VAL A 127 15.69 -24.91 -14.49
N TRP A 128 16.64 -24.75 -15.43
CA TRP A 128 17.21 -23.44 -15.78
C TRP A 128 16.14 -22.48 -16.31
N LEU A 129 15.21 -22.96 -17.14
CA LEU A 129 14.12 -22.13 -17.67
C LEU A 129 13.18 -21.66 -16.54
N CYS A 130 12.85 -22.53 -15.58
CA CYS A 130 12.12 -22.14 -14.38
C CYS A 130 12.88 -21.08 -13.55
N ALA A 131 14.19 -21.24 -13.40
CA ALA A 131 15.02 -20.28 -12.68
C ALA A 131 15.04 -18.91 -13.38
N LYS A 132 15.19 -18.88 -14.72
CA LYS A 132 15.13 -17.66 -15.54
C LYS A 132 13.79 -16.94 -15.34
N TYR A 133 12.68 -17.68 -15.37
CA TYR A 133 11.34 -17.14 -15.13
C TYR A 133 11.22 -16.49 -13.74
N CYS A 134 11.67 -17.17 -12.68
CA CYS A 134 11.66 -16.62 -11.32
C CYS A 134 12.53 -15.35 -11.19
N VAL A 135 13.69 -15.32 -11.84
CA VAL A 135 14.55 -14.12 -11.85
C VAL A 135 13.87 -12.96 -12.57
N GLN A 136 13.25 -13.21 -13.73
CA GLN A 136 12.50 -12.19 -14.47
C GLN A 136 11.38 -11.58 -13.63
N ASP A 137 10.64 -12.39 -12.86
CA ASP A 137 9.59 -11.91 -11.98
C ASP A 137 10.10 -10.92 -10.93
N THR A 138 11.22 -11.24 -10.29
CA THR A 138 11.84 -10.33 -9.31
C THR A 138 12.43 -9.07 -9.97
N PHE A 139 12.98 -9.20 -11.18
CA PHE A 139 13.54 -8.08 -11.92
C PHE A 139 12.47 -7.05 -12.33
N LEU A 140 11.31 -7.52 -12.81
CA LEU A 140 10.20 -6.64 -13.19
C LEU A 140 9.68 -5.82 -12.00
N VAL A 141 9.66 -6.40 -10.80
CA VAL A 141 9.28 -5.69 -9.57
C VAL A 141 10.25 -4.54 -9.29
N ILE A 142 11.56 -4.78 -9.42
CA ILE A 142 12.58 -3.74 -9.22
C ILE A 142 12.43 -2.62 -10.26
N GLU A 143 12.21 -2.97 -11.52
CA GLU A 143 12.00 -2.00 -12.59
C GLU A 143 10.74 -1.16 -12.37
N LEU A 144 9.64 -1.77 -11.92
CA LEU A 144 8.42 -1.05 -11.54
C LEU A 144 8.65 -0.08 -10.39
N ILE A 145 9.37 -0.50 -9.33
CA ILE A 145 9.73 0.38 -8.21
C ILE A 145 10.50 1.60 -8.72
N ARG A 146 11.47 1.38 -9.62
CA ARG A 146 12.33 2.43 -10.17
C ARG A 146 11.54 3.40 -11.04
N GLN A 147 10.72 2.89 -11.95
CA GLN A 147 9.97 3.71 -12.90
C GLN A 147 8.86 4.52 -12.23
N LEU A 148 8.15 3.92 -11.27
CA LEU A 148 7.07 4.58 -10.52
C LEU A 148 7.59 5.38 -9.32
N LYS A 149 8.90 5.31 -9.03
CA LYS A 149 9.56 5.97 -7.89
C LYS A 149 8.86 5.65 -6.56
N ILE A 150 8.47 4.38 -6.37
CA ILE A 150 7.63 3.96 -5.24
C ILE A 150 8.31 4.28 -3.91
N ILE A 151 9.56 3.86 -3.71
CA ILE A 151 10.26 4.06 -2.44
C ILE A 151 10.45 5.56 -2.10
N PRO A 152 10.95 6.42 -3.01
CA PRO A 152 10.99 7.87 -2.76
C PRO A 152 9.62 8.46 -2.39
N ASN A 153 8.56 8.11 -3.12
CA ASN A 153 7.21 8.64 -2.88
C ASN A 153 6.69 8.22 -1.49
N LEU A 154 6.92 6.96 -1.09
CA LEU A 154 6.56 6.46 0.23
C LEU A 154 7.33 7.16 1.34
N ILE A 155 8.64 7.37 1.16
CA ILE A 155 9.48 8.10 2.12
C ILE A 155 8.98 9.53 2.30
N GLU A 156 8.69 10.25 1.21
CA GLU A 156 8.21 11.63 1.29
C GLU A 156 6.83 11.71 1.94
N MET A 157 5.92 10.80 1.59
CA MET A 157 4.61 10.73 2.23
C MET A 157 4.72 10.42 3.74
N ALA A 158 5.62 9.52 4.12
CA ALA A 158 5.88 9.18 5.52
C ALA A 158 6.44 10.38 6.29
N LYS A 159 7.36 11.16 5.71
CA LYS A 159 7.90 12.39 6.32
C LYS A 159 6.80 13.45 6.52
N VAL A 160 5.97 13.68 5.51
CA VAL A 160 4.88 14.68 5.55
C VAL A 160 3.85 14.31 6.61
N THR A 161 3.41 13.05 6.60
CA THR A 161 2.32 12.58 7.49
C THR A 161 2.82 12.03 8.84
N ARG A 162 4.14 11.93 9.00
CA ARG A 162 4.86 11.49 10.20
C ARG A 162 4.56 10.06 10.66
N VAL A 163 4.07 9.20 9.77
CA VAL A 163 3.76 7.81 10.08
C VAL A 163 4.87 6.87 9.61
N PRO A 164 5.00 5.67 10.19
CA PRO A 164 5.84 4.61 9.64
C PRO A 164 5.51 4.29 8.17
N ILE A 165 6.52 3.93 7.36
CA ILE A 165 6.36 3.69 5.91
C ILE A 165 5.38 2.54 5.64
N ASP A 166 5.44 1.47 6.42
CA ASP A 166 4.56 0.31 6.32
C ASP A 166 3.08 0.66 6.58
N TRP A 167 2.80 1.69 7.39
CA TRP A 167 1.43 2.16 7.62
C TRP A 167 0.82 2.82 6.39
N LEU A 168 1.62 3.35 5.47
CA LEU A 168 1.10 3.92 4.23
C LEU A 168 0.38 2.88 3.38
N ILE A 169 0.82 1.63 3.46
CA ILE A 169 0.32 0.48 2.68
C ILE A 169 -0.69 -0.34 3.49
N THR A 170 -0.46 -0.50 4.79
CA THR A 170 -1.25 -1.38 5.67
C THR A 170 -2.32 -0.67 6.50
N ARG A 171 -2.41 0.66 6.43
CA ARG A 171 -3.45 1.46 7.10
C ARG A 171 -4.17 2.39 6.13
N GLY A 172 -5.31 2.91 6.60
CA GLY A 172 -6.13 3.89 5.89
C GLY A 172 -5.60 5.33 6.00
N GLN A 173 -6.36 6.29 5.47
CA GLN A 173 -5.96 7.70 5.47
C GLN A 173 -6.11 8.38 6.84
N GLN A 174 -7.03 7.91 7.69
CA GLN A 174 -7.33 8.55 8.99
C GLN A 174 -6.11 8.66 9.90
N ILE A 175 -5.26 7.62 9.96
CA ILE A 175 -4.08 7.64 10.83
C ILE A 175 -3.07 8.73 10.42
N LYS A 176 -2.98 9.03 9.12
CA LYS A 176 -2.11 10.10 8.60
C LYS A 176 -2.59 11.48 9.05
N VAL A 177 -3.90 11.70 9.02
CA VAL A 177 -4.51 12.97 9.46
C VAL A 177 -4.40 13.10 10.97
N PHE A 178 -4.77 12.06 11.71
CA PHE A 178 -4.70 12.04 13.17
C PHE A 178 -3.29 12.34 13.68
N ASN A 179 -2.27 11.71 13.10
CA ASN A 179 -0.90 11.90 13.55
C ASN A 179 -0.38 13.33 13.29
N GLN A 180 -0.81 13.98 12.19
CA GLN A 180 -0.51 15.39 11.93
C GLN A 180 -1.23 16.32 12.92
N ILE A 181 -2.48 16.03 13.28
CA ILE A 181 -3.21 16.75 14.31
C ILE A 181 -2.49 16.60 15.66
N ALA A 182 -2.21 15.38 16.09
CA ALA A 182 -1.53 15.09 17.36
C ALA A 182 -0.17 15.81 17.44
N TYR A 183 0.63 15.77 16.37
CA TYR A 183 1.90 16.50 16.30
C TYR A 183 1.72 18.01 16.43
N SER A 184 0.71 18.58 15.75
CA SER A 184 0.42 20.01 15.79
C SER A 184 -0.11 20.46 17.15
N CYS A 185 -0.95 19.64 17.79
CA CYS A 185 -1.45 19.85 19.15
C CYS A 185 -0.30 19.85 20.15
N ASN A 186 0.59 18.86 20.09
CA ASN A 186 1.75 18.78 20.97
C ASN A 186 2.64 20.02 20.88
N LYS A 187 2.89 20.53 19.66
CA LYS A 187 3.66 21.79 19.47
C LYS A 187 3.01 23.03 20.09
N LYS A 188 1.69 23.03 20.25
CA LYS A 188 0.91 24.16 20.78
C LYS A 188 0.46 23.93 22.23
N ASN A 189 0.94 22.88 22.89
CA ASN A 189 0.50 22.45 24.22
C ASN A 189 -1.01 22.21 24.31
N PHE A 190 -1.59 21.63 23.25
CA PHE A 190 -2.99 21.16 23.23
C PHE A 190 -3.07 19.65 23.38
N CYS A 191 -4.16 19.19 23.99
CA CYS A 191 -4.52 17.77 24.07
C CYS A 191 -5.58 17.43 23.01
N VAL A 192 -5.52 16.22 22.46
CA VAL A 192 -6.58 15.69 21.58
C VAL A 192 -7.58 14.94 22.45
N PRO A 193 -8.84 15.40 22.58
CA PRO A 193 -9.84 14.71 23.37
C PRO A 193 -10.25 13.38 22.73
N ILE A 194 -10.56 12.38 23.56
CA ILE A 194 -11.10 11.09 23.15
C ILE A 194 -12.60 11.13 23.42
N PHE A 195 -13.40 11.02 22.36
CA PHE A 195 -14.86 10.95 22.46
C PHE A 195 -15.32 9.51 22.28
N SER A 196 -16.37 9.09 23.01
CA SER A 196 -17.03 7.82 22.74
C SER A 196 -17.72 7.86 21.38
N ASN A 197 -17.70 6.72 20.67
CA ASN A 197 -18.14 6.63 19.28
C ASN A 197 -19.68 6.51 19.14
N ASP A 198 -20.43 7.10 20.07
CA ASP A 198 -21.89 6.93 20.17
C ASP A 198 -22.68 7.79 19.17
N ARG A 199 -21.98 8.48 18.26
CA ARG A 199 -22.63 9.32 17.25
C ARG A 199 -23.21 8.46 16.14
N VAL A 200 -24.54 8.43 16.06
CA VAL A 200 -25.28 7.92 14.90
C VAL A 200 -24.79 8.67 13.65
N GLN A 201 -24.34 7.94 12.62
CA GLN A 201 -23.96 8.52 11.34
C GLN A 201 -25.18 9.16 10.66
N GLN A 202 -25.37 10.46 10.86
CA GLN A 202 -26.32 11.23 10.08
C GLN A 202 -25.65 11.67 8.78
N LYS A 203 -26.37 11.49 7.66
CA LYS A 203 -25.93 12.03 6.38
C LYS A 203 -26.13 13.54 6.40
N TYR A 204 -25.10 14.29 6.05
CA TYR A 204 -25.18 15.74 5.85
C TYR A 204 -25.35 16.05 4.36
N VAL A 205 -25.85 17.25 4.05
CA VAL A 205 -26.01 17.70 2.66
C VAL A 205 -24.62 17.91 2.03
N GLY A 206 -24.38 17.22 0.92
CA GLY A 206 -23.12 17.29 0.18
C GLY A 206 -23.08 18.42 -0.84
N ALA A 207 -22.25 18.24 -1.88
CA ALA A 207 -22.12 19.22 -2.97
C ALA A 207 -23.39 19.35 -3.80
N THR A 208 -23.64 20.55 -4.32
CA THR A 208 -24.68 20.80 -5.33
C THR A 208 -24.14 20.49 -6.71
N VAL A 209 -24.89 19.73 -7.50
CA VAL A 209 -24.61 19.48 -8.92
C VAL A 209 -25.62 20.29 -9.73
N LEU A 210 -25.13 21.17 -10.61
CA LEU A 210 -25.99 21.96 -11.50
C LEU A 210 -26.62 21.07 -12.57
N ASN A 211 -27.81 21.45 -13.03
CA ASN A 211 -28.44 20.78 -14.16
C ASN A 211 -27.61 20.98 -15.42
N ALA A 212 -27.34 19.89 -16.14
CA ALA A 212 -26.59 19.94 -17.38
C ALA A 212 -27.51 20.21 -18.57
N ASN A 213 -27.10 21.13 -19.46
CA ASN A 213 -27.74 21.32 -20.75
C ASN A 213 -27.24 20.24 -21.72
N ILE A 214 -28.04 19.19 -21.92
CA ILE A 214 -27.67 18.04 -22.75
C ILE A 214 -27.68 18.43 -24.22
N GLY A 215 -26.58 18.18 -24.93
CA GLY A 215 -26.46 18.45 -26.36
C GLY A 215 -25.06 18.18 -26.89
N ALA A 216 -24.93 18.07 -28.22
CA ALA A 216 -23.64 18.03 -28.89
C ALA A 216 -23.23 19.46 -29.27
N TYR A 217 -22.20 19.99 -28.62
CA TYR A 217 -21.69 21.34 -28.86
C TYR A 217 -20.53 21.26 -29.86
N MET A 218 -20.85 21.28 -31.16
CA MET A 218 -19.86 21.15 -32.23
C MET A 218 -19.36 22.51 -32.75
N ASP A 219 -20.21 23.53 -32.71
CA ASP A 219 -19.92 24.87 -33.27
C ASP A 219 -19.42 25.89 -32.23
N GLN A 220 -19.36 25.50 -30.95
CA GLN A 220 -18.98 26.37 -29.85
C GLN A 220 -17.98 25.68 -28.92
N ALA A 221 -16.92 26.41 -28.55
CA ALA A 221 -15.97 25.94 -27.56
C ALA A 221 -16.56 26.07 -26.14
N VAL A 222 -16.45 25.00 -25.35
CA VAL A 222 -16.85 24.99 -23.94
C VAL A 222 -15.61 25.17 -23.07
N ALA A 223 -15.53 26.29 -22.34
CA ALA A 223 -14.44 26.53 -21.41
C ALA A 223 -14.74 25.86 -20.05
N GLY A 224 -13.84 24.98 -19.62
CA GLY A 224 -13.88 24.37 -18.28
C GLY A 224 -13.11 25.23 -17.28
N LEU A 225 -13.79 25.75 -16.28
CA LEU A 225 -13.19 26.50 -15.17
C LEU A 225 -13.39 25.72 -13.87
N ASP A 226 -12.32 25.49 -13.13
CA ASP A 226 -12.32 24.78 -11.86
C ASP A 226 -11.58 25.55 -10.75
N PHE A 227 -11.86 25.19 -9.50
CA PHE A 227 -11.16 25.74 -8.35
C PHE A 227 -10.00 24.82 -7.95
N ALA A 228 -8.78 25.36 -7.90
CA ALA A 228 -7.63 24.67 -7.34
C ALA A 228 -7.82 24.43 -5.82
N SER A 229 -7.90 23.16 -5.42
CA SER A 229 -8.00 22.74 -4.01
C SER A 229 -9.17 23.40 -3.23
N LEU A 230 -10.38 23.39 -3.81
CA LEU A 230 -11.58 24.06 -3.27
C LEU A 230 -11.76 23.92 -1.74
N TYR A 231 -11.92 22.71 -1.21
CA TYR A 231 -12.21 22.52 0.22
C TYR A 231 -11.05 22.93 1.16
N PRO A 232 -9.78 22.54 0.92
CA PRO A 232 -8.67 23.08 1.69
C PRO A 232 -8.61 24.61 1.68
N SER A 233 -8.84 25.24 0.51
CA SER A 233 -8.83 26.71 0.38
C SER A 233 -9.94 27.37 1.21
N ILE A 234 -11.16 26.82 1.21
CA ILE A 234 -12.26 27.28 2.06
C ILE A 234 -11.88 27.17 3.55
N MET A 235 -11.34 26.02 3.97
CA MET A 235 -10.96 25.81 5.38
C MET A 235 -9.91 26.82 5.85
N ILE A 236 -8.92 27.13 5.01
CA ILE A 236 -7.87 28.10 5.32
C ILE A 236 -8.44 29.52 5.35
N ALA A 237 -9.17 29.92 4.31
CA ALA A 237 -9.71 31.28 4.16
C ALA A 237 -10.65 31.65 5.32
N HIS A 238 -11.46 30.70 5.77
CA HIS A 238 -12.45 30.90 6.84
C HIS A 238 -11.97 30.40 8.21
N LYS A 239 -10.70 30.03 8.36
CA LYS A 239 -10.10 29.54 9.63
C LYS A 239 -10.91 28.40 10.29
N LEU A 240 -11.40 27.47 9.48
CA LEU A 240 -12.17 26.32 9.96
C LEU A 240 -11.23 25.31 10.63
N CYS A 241 -11.29 25.21 11.95
CA CYS A 241 -10.49 24.29 12.76
C CYS A 241 -11.26 23.87 14.01
N TYR A 242 -10.95 22.71 14.57
CA TYR A 242 -11.49 22.29 15.87
C TYR A 242 -11.22 23.32 16.97
N SER A 243 -10.06 23.99 16.94
CA SER A 243 -9.67 24.97 17.96
C SER A 243 -10.29 26.36 17.78
N THR A 244 -11.06 26.58 16.71
CA THR A 244 -11.73 27.86 16.42
C THR A 244 -13.25 27.72 16.45
N PHE A 245 -13.76 26.51 16.73
CA PHE A 245 -15.18 26.28 16.90
C PHE A 245 -15.67 26.90 18.21
N VAL A 246 -16.73 27.70 18.12
CA VAL A 246 -17.44 28.29 19.25
C VAL A 246 -18.90 27.89 19.08
N SER A 247 -19.48 27.29 20.12
CA SER A 247 -20.91 26.95 20.15
C SER A 247 -21.71 28.16 20.60
N ASP A 248 -22.88 28.38 19.99
CA ASP A 248 -23.85 29.36 20.47
C ASP A 248 -24.62 28.84 21.71
N ASP A 249 -24.54 27.54 21.99
CA ASP A 249 -25.09 26.95 23.21
C ASP A 249 -24.17 27.28 24.40
N PRO A 250 -24.65 27.99 25.43
CA PRO A 250 -23.95 28.11 26.70
C PRO A 250 -24.02 26.75 27.41
N GLU A 251 -22.88 26.07 27.55
CA GLU A 251 -22.74 24.93 28.47
C GLU A 251 -23.07 25.32 29.91
#